data_AF-A0A497AFR7-F1
#
_entry.id   AF-A0A497AFR7-F1
#
_cell.length_a   1.000
_cell.length_b   1.000
_cell.length_c   1.000
_cell.angle_alpha   90.00
_cell.angle_beta   90.00
_cell.angle_gamma   90.00
#
_symmetry.space_group_name_H-M   'P 1'
#
loop_
_entity.id
_entity.type
_entity.pdbx_description
1 polymer ?
#
loop_
_entity_poly.entity_id
_entity_poly.type
_entity_poly.pdbx_seq_one_letter_code
_entity_poly.pdbx_strand_id
1 'polypeptide(L)'
;MTDKYDIEVKLLAVTPDAEKLIETAGRLCWGTQDKTGTVPDRIQKWLEVGHESMIEHACATFYIRASRVLTHELVRHRLASYSQRSQRYVKETEPRYVEPPPIKDNEPAHKQFEEAMTACWRAYGDLLAKGIKAEIARYVLPNACETQIICTWNFREIRHIIKLRTSKRALPEFRAVAEEIRKIAKEIAPQVFADL
;
A
#
# COMPACT_ATOMS: atom_id res chain seq x y z
N MET A 1 -19.55 -12.74 -1.25
CA MET A 1 -18.90 -11.98 -2.34
C MET A 1 -19.16 -10.48 -2.13
N THR A 2 -18.83 -9.97 -0.94
CA THR A 2 -19.17 -8.61 -0.48
C THR A 2 -17.96 -7.88 0.11
N ASP A 3 -16.74 -8.38 -0.12
CA ASP A 3 -15.53 -7.94 0.60
C ASP A 3 -14.66 -6.91 -0.15
N LYS A 4 -15.12 -6.32 -1.24
CA LYS A 4 -14.27 -5.41 -2.01
C LYS A 4 -14.47 -3.98 -1.56
N TYR A 5 -13.55 -3.54 -0.68
CA TYR A 5 -13.28 -2.13 -0.48
C TYR A 5 -13.02 -1.43 -1.83
N ASP A 6 -13.50 -0.20 -1.97
CA ASP A 6 -13.19 0.64 -3.13
C ASP A 6 -11.75 1.18 -3.01
N ILE A 7 -10.79 0.37 -3.46
CA ILE A 7 -9.36 0.68 -3.45
C ILE A 7 -8.78 0.50 -4.85
N GLU A 8 -7.60 1.07 -5.06
CA GLU A 8 -6.81 0.84 -6.27
C GLU A 8 -5.35 0.61 -5.91
N VAL A 9 -4.75 -0.44 -6.47
CA VAL A 9 -3.32 -0.72 -6.35
C VAL A 9 -2.75 -0.96 -7.73
N LYS A 10 -1.70 -0.21 -8.10
CA LYS A 10 -1.04 -0.30 -9.41
C LYS A 10 0.47 -0.38 -9.22
N LEU A 11 1.13 -1.27 -9.94
CA LEU A 11 2.59 -1.22 -10.09
C LEU A 11 2.94 -0.05 -11.01
N LEU A 12 3.86 0.81 -10.55
CA LEU A 12 4.41 1.90 -11.36
C LEU A 12 5.81 1.57 -11.90
N ALA A 13 6.63 0.90 -11.09
CA ALA A 13 8.00 0.54 -11.46
C ALA A 13 8.49 -0.64 -10.63
N VAL A 14 9.42 -1.40 -11.20
CA VAL A 14 10.19 -2.45 -10.52
C VAL A 14 11.63 -2.38 -11.01
N THR A 15 12.59 -2.74 -10.15
CA THR A 15 13.99 -2.93 -10.57
C THR A 15 14.05 -3.86 -11.78
N PRO A 16 14.62 -3.43 -12.92
CA PRO A 16 14.81 -4.30 -14.08
C PRO A 16 15.64 -5.54 -13.70
N ASP A 17 15.24 -6.71 -14.21
CA ASP A 17 15.90 -7.98 -13.92
C ASP A 17 16.11 -8.26 -12.42
N ALA A 18 15.13 -7.87 -11.57
CA ALA A 18 15.23 -7.90 -10.11
C ALA A 18 15.80 -9.22 -9.56
N GLU A 19 15.29 -10.37 -10.00
CA GLU A 19 15.76 -11.68 -9.52
C GLU A 19 17.21 -11.96 -9.92
N LYS A 20 17.63 -11.56 -11.13
CA LYS A 20 19.02 -11.69 -11.56
C LYS A 20 19.95 -10.80 -10.72
N LEU A 21 19.52 -9.57 -10.39
CA LEU A 21 20.26 -8.68 -9.49
C LEU A 21 20.42 -9.30 -8.10
N ILE A 22 19.34 -9.83 -7.54
CA ILE A 22 19.33 -10.51 -6.23
C ILE A 22 20.27 -11.73 -6.26
N GLU A 23 20.20 -12.56 -7.30
CA GLU A 23 21.08 -13.72 -7.45
C GLU A 23 22.55 -13.32 -7.56
N THR A 24 22.84 -12.27 -8.33
CA THR A 24 24.20 -11.72 -8.47
C THR A 24 24.73 -11.24 -7.13
N ALA A 25 23.94 -10.45 -6.38
CA ALA A 25 24.31 -9.95 -5.06
C ALA A 25 24.60 -11.10 -4.09
N GLY A 26 23.78 -12.15 -4.12
CA GLY A 26 24.02 -13.31 -3.28
C GLY A 26 25.25 -14.10 -3.65
N ARG A 27 25.45 -14.40 -4.93
CA ARG A 27 26.61 -15.17 -5.39
C ARG A 27 27.93 -14.49 -5.12
N LEU A 28 27.96 -13.16 -5.11
CA LEU A 28 29.12 -12.37 -4.69
C LEU A 28 29.61 -12.75 -3.29
N CYS A 29 28.69 -12.93 -2.33
CA CYS A 29 29.01 -13.27 -0.94
C CYS A 29 29.76 -14.61 -0.79
N TRP A 30 29.60 -15.53 -1.74
CA TRP A 30 30.24 -16.85 -1.74
C TRP A 30 31.22 -17.07 -2.89
N GLY A 31 31.52 -16.05 -3.70
CA GLY A 31 32.43 -16.19 -4.85
C GLY A 31 31.95 -17.19 -5.91
N THR A 32 30.62 -17.31 -6.12
CA THR A 32 30.00 -18.30 -7.04
C THR A 32 29.28 -17.65 -8.22
N GLN A 33 29.77 -16.50 -8.70
CA GLN A 33 29.15 -15.72 -9.76
C GLN A 33 29.04 -16.49 -11.09
N ASP A 34 29.95 -17.43 -11.34
CA ASP A 34 29.97 -18.36 -12.48
C ASP A 34 28.68 -19.21 -12.60
N LYS A 35 27.93 -19.34 -11.50
CA LYS A 35 26.68 -20.13 -11.43
C LYS A 35 25.41 -19.29 -11.54
N THR A 36 25.50 -18.00 -11.87
CA THR A 36 24.32 -17.12 -11.98
C THR A 36 23.37 -17.62 -13.07
N GLY A 37 22.08 -17.78 -12.77
CA GLY A 37 21.07 -18.27 -13.69
C GLY A 37 21.11 -19.78 -13.96
N THR A 38 22.01 -20.54 -13.32
CA THR A 38 22.14 -21.99 -13.57
C THR A 38 21.44 -22.86 -12.52
N VAL A 39 21.05 -22.27 -11.38
CA VAL A 39 20.40 -23.00 -10.28
C VAL A 39 18.95 -22.52 -10.15
N PRO A 40 17.96 -23.37 -10.46
CA PRO A 40 16.56 -23.04 -10.25
C PRO A 40 16.25 -22.74 -8.78
N ASP A 41 15.35 -21.78 -8.58
CA ASP A 41 14.81 -21.37 -7.27
C ASP A 41 15.87 -21.01 -6.24
N ARG A 42 17.02 -20.48 -6.72
CA ARG A 42 18.16 -20.18 -5.85
C ARG A 42 17.79 -19.17 -4.78
N ILE A 43 17.01 -18.16 -5.15
CA ILE A 43 16.56 -17.10 -4.23
C ILE A 43 15.67 -17.70 -3.15
N GLN A 44 14.70 -18.54 -3.52
CA GLN A 44 13.79 -19.17 -2.57
C GLN A 44 14.55 -19.99 -1.51
N LYS A 45 15.54 -20.79 -1.94
CA LYS A 45 16.38 -21.57 -1.01
C LYS A 45 17.18 -20.71 -0.03
N TRP A 46 17.60 -19.52 -0.45
CA TRP A 46 18.25 -18.57 0.46
C TRP A 46 17.27 -17.96 1.46
N LEU A 47 16.05 -17.67 1.04
CA LEU A 47 15.00 -17.18 1.93
C LEU A 47 14.62 -18.22 2.99
N GLU A 48 14.58 -19.50 2.63
CA GLU A 48 14.31 -20.62 3.56
C GLU A 48 15.31 -20.71 4.72
N VAL A 49 16.57 -20.35 4.47
CA VAL A 49 17.63 -20.32 5.50
C VAL A 49 17.85 -18.94 6.11
N GLY A 50 16.97 -17.97 5.82
CA GLY A 50 16.96 -16.65 6.45
C GLY A 50 17.91 -15.61 5.83
N HIS A 51 18.47 -15.86 4.65
CA HIS A 51 19.32 -14.88 3.94
C HIS A 51 18.47 -13.83 3.18
N GLU A 52 17.70 -13.04 3.91
CA GLU A 52 16.79 -12.05 3.34
C GLU A 52 17.45 -10.72 2.93
N SER A 53 18.70 -10.44 3.31
CA SER A 53 19.33 -9.15 2.97
C SER A 53 19.51 -8.96 1.47
N MET A 54 19.65 -10.04 0.70
CA MET A 54 19.94 -9.97 -0.74
C MET A 54 18.73 -9.47 -1.54
N ILE A 55 17.51 -9.69 -1.05
CA ILE A 55 16.29 -9.18 -1.66
C ILE A 55 16.07 -7.68 -1.36
N GLU A 56 16.90 -7.05 -0.53
CA GLU A 56 16.85 -5.59 -0.32
C GLU A 56 17.41 -4.80 -1.52
N HIS A 57 18.15 -5.45 -2.43
CA HIS A 57 18.72 -4.80 -3.62
C HIS A 57 17.70 -4.50 -4.72
N ALA A 58 16.52 -5.13 -4.68
CA ALA A 58 15.45 -4.89 -5.63
C ALA A 58 14.29 -4.14 -4.96
N CYS A 59 13.71 -3.19 -5.69
CA CYS A 59 12.61 -2.36 -5.23
C CYS A 59 11.43 -2.41 -6.20
N ALA A 60 10.23 -2.16 -5.68
CA ALA A 60 9.05 -1.87 -6.48
C ALA A 60 8.34 -0.61 -5.96
N THR A 61 7.73 0.11 -6.88
CA THR A 61 6.97 1.32 -6.61
C THR A 61 5.51 1.09 -6.98
N PHE A 62 4.61 1.41 -6.05
CA PHE A 62 3.18 1.23 -6.18
C PHE A 62 2.47 2.58 -6.08
N TYR A 63 1.40 2.73 -6.86
CA TYR A 63 0.36 3.71 -6.61
C TYR A 63 -0.77 3.03 -5.84
N ILE A 64 -1.27 3.70 -4.80
CA ILE A 64 -2.37 3.22 -3.97
C ILE A 64 -3.41 4.35 -3.81
N ARG A 65 -4.67 4.06 -4.10
CA ARG A 65 -5.84 4.88 -3.72
C ARG A 65 -6.60 4.16 -2.62
N ALA A 66 -6.78 4.83 -1.48
CA ALA A 66 -7.36 4.26 -0.27
C ALA A 66 -7.83 5.38 0.69
N SER A 67 -8.26 5.03 1.90
CA SER A 67 -8.65 5.98 2.94
C SER A 67 -7.46 6.63 3.67
N ARG A 68 -7.71 7.78 4.31
CA ARG A 68 -6.74 8.42 5.22
C ARG A 68 -6.42 7.55 6.44
N VAL A 69 -7.39 6.78 6.96
CA VAL A 69 -7.12 5.83 8.07
C VAL A 69 -6.16 4.72 7.67
N LEU A 70 -6.32 4.12 6.49
CA LEU A 70 -5.39 3.11 6.00
C LEU A 70 -3.99 3.69 5.82
N THR A 71 -3.87 4.85 5.16
CA THR A 71 -2.54 5.42 4.91
C THR A 71 -1.82 5.80 6.19
N HIS A 72 -2.54 6.13 7.26
CA HIS A 72 -1.94 6.38 8.57
C HIS A 72 -1.32 5.11 9.19
N GLU A 73 -1.86 3.92 8.92
CA GLU A 73 -1.21 2.64 9.25
C GLU A 73 -0.07 2.28 8.27
N LEU A 74 -0.25 2.57 6.98
CA LEU A 74 0.70 2.24 5.92
C LEU A 74 2.05 2.93 6.14
N VAL A 75 2.05 4.22 6.47
CA VAL A 75 3.29 5.01 6.67
C VAL A 75 4.07 4.64 7.93
N ARG A 76 3.59 3.67 8.72
CA ARG A 76 4.32 3.11 9.87
C ARG A 76 5.36 2.07 9.46
N HIS A 77 5.31 1.60 8.22
CA HIS A 77 6.35 0.79 7.59
C HIS A 77 7.48 1.71 7.15
N ARG A 78 8.60 1.71 7.90
CA ARG A 78 9.59 2.80 7.84
C ARG A 78 10.67 2.60 6.76
N LEU A 79 10.83 1.39 6.26
CA LEU A 79 11.82 1.09 5.22
C LEU A 79 11.22 1.37 3.84
N ALA A 80 10.89 2.64 3.61
CA ALA A 80 10.02 3.06 2.53
C ALA A 80 10.30 4.49 2.05
N SER A 81 9.83 4.81 0.86
CA SER A 81 9.66 6.20 0.39
C SER A 81 8.19 6.44 0.06
N TYR A 82 7.66 7.60 0.48
CA TYR A 82 6.25 7.95 0.33
C TYR A 82 6.07 9.30 -0.37
N SER A 83 5.08 9.39 -1.25
CA SER A 83 4.57 10.65 -1.80
C SER A 83 3.05 10.62 -1.79
N GLN A 84 2.42 11.44 -0.94
CA GLN A 84 0.98 11.39 -0.71
C GLN A 84 0.30 12.69 -1.16
N ARG A 85 -0.90 12.57 -1.73
CA ARG A 85 -1.77 13.72 -2.03
C ARG A 85 -1.97 14.56 -0.77
N SER A 86 -1.61 15.85 -0.88
CA SER A 86 -1.61 16.75 0.27
C SER A 86 -2.90 17.54 0.37
N GLN A 87 -3.66 17.32 1.45
CA GLN A 87 -4.79 18.16 1.84
C GLN A 87 -4.38 19.58 2.31
N ARG A 88 -3.09 19.95 2.26
CA ARG A 88 -2.63 21.35 2.45
C ARG A 88 -2.77 22.16 1.17
N TYR A 89 -2.50 21.51 0.03
CA TYR A 89 -2.37 22.17 -1.26
C TYR A 89 -3.52 21.80 -2.20
N VAL A 90 -4.05 20.59 -2.08
CA VAL A 90 -5.18 20.13 -2.87
C VAL A 90 -6.45 20.26 -2.05
N LYS A 91 -7.42 21.01 -2.59
CA LYS A 91 -8.72 21.19 -1.95
C LYS A 91 -9.58 19.96 -2.23
N GLU A 92 -10.19 19.39 -1.19
CA GLU A 92 -11.13 18.28 -1.32
C GLU A 92 -12.55 18.83 -1.49
N THR A 93 -12.80 19.49 -2.62
CA THR A 93 -14.09 20.13 -2.93
C THR A 93 -15.20 19.14 -3.26
N GLU A 94 -14.83 17.93 -3.68
CA GLU A 94 -15.76 16.85 -3.97
C GLU A 94 -15.70 15.78 -2.86
N PRO A 95 -16.85 15.20 -2.48
CA PRO A 95 -16.91 14.11 -1.52
C PRO A 95 -16.30 12.83 -2.09
N ARG A 96 -15.01 12.61 -1.80
CA ARG A 96 -14.30 11.35 -2.04
C ARG A 96 -13.94 10.69 -0.72
N TYR A 97 -14.51 9.51 -0.49
CA TYR A 97 -14.25 8.70 0.70
C TYR A 97 -14.38 7.21 0.38
N VAL A 98 -13.70 6.39 1.18
CA VAL A 98 -13.84 4.93 1.17
C VAL A 98 -14.87 4.55 2.21
N GLU A 99 -15.99 3.99 1.76
CA GLU A 99 -17.00 3.40 2.63
C GLU A 99 -16.68 1.93 2.92
N PRO A 100 -16.57 1.53 4.21
CA PRO A 100 -16.38 0.13 4.57
C PRO A 100 -17.55 -0.76 4.13
N PRO A 101 -17.32 -1.95 3.54
CA PRO A 101 -18.40 -2.85 3.14
C PRO A 101 -19.40 -3.21 4.25
N PRO A 102 -19.00 -3.44 5.52
CA PRO A 102 -19.96 -3.71 6.59
C PRO A 102 -20.93 -2.55 6.90
N ILE A 103 -20.57 -1.31 6.52
CA ILE A 103 -21.43 -0.13 6.63
C ILE A 103 -22.32 -0.06 5.38
N LYS A 104 -21.72 -0.18 4.19
CA LYS A 104 -22.42 -0.12 2.90
C LYS A 104 -23.51 -1.18 2.74
N ASP A 105 -23.26 -2.39 3.24
CA ASP A 105 -24.19 -3.53 3.13
C ASP A 105 -25.31 -3.48 4.21
N ASN A 106 -25.34 -2.45 5.05
CA ASN A 106 -26.32 -2.25 6.12
C ASN A 106 -27.04 -0.91 5.93
N GLU A 107 -28.26 -0.93 5.39
CA GLU A 107 -29.01 0.27 4.99
C GLU A 107 -29.10 1.37 6.08
N PRO A 108 -29.44 1.07 7.36
CA PRO A 108 -29.38 2.07 8.42
C PRO A 108 -27.99 2.67 8.65
N ALA A 109 -26.93 1.84 8.64
CA ALA A 109 -25.56 2.28 8.85
C ALA A 109 -25.03 3.10 7.68
N HIS A 110 -25.33 2.67 6.44
CA HIS A 110 -25.01 3.38 5.20
C HIS A 110 -25.60 4.80 5.24
N LYS A 111 -26.89 4.94 5.54
CA LYS A 111 -27.54 6.25 5.65
C LYS A 111 -26.88 7.14 6.70
N GLN A 112 -26.60 6.61 7.88
CA GLN A 112 -25.92 7.36 8.93
C GLN A 112 -24.51 7.81 8.51
N PHE A 113 -23.80 6.95 7.78
CA PHE A 113 -22.47 7.25 7.25
C PHE A 113 -22.51 8.36 6.19
N GLU A 114 -23.42 8.27 5.21
CA GLU A 114 -23.61 9.29 4.18
C GLU A 114 -23.99 10.65 4.76
N GLU A 115 -24.87 10.69 5.77
CA GLU A 115 -25.25 11.91 6.47
C GLU A 115 -24.02 12.57 7.13
N ALA A 116 -23.17 11.77 7.79
CA ALA A 116 -21.94 12.24 8.40
C ALA A 116 -20.93 12.76 7.36
N MET A 117 -20.74 12.05 6.24
CA MET A 117 -19.87 12.50 5.16
C MET A 117 -20.37 13.82 4.57
N THR A 118 -21.66 13.92 4.26
CA THR A 118 -22.28 15.14 3.74
C THR A 118 -22.05 16.34 4.67
N ALA A 119 -22.23 16.14 5.99
CA ALA A 119 -21.98 17.17 6.99
C ALA A 119 -20.50 17.63 7.01
N CYS A 120 -19.55 16.69 6.95
CA CYS A 120 -18.12 16.99 6.89
C CYS A 120 -17.75 17.84 5.67
N TRP A 121 -18.22 17.47 4.46
CA TRP A 121 -17.90 18.21 3.24
C TRP A 121 -18.57 19.58 3.18
N ARG A 122 -19.80 19.69 3.68
CA ARG A 122 -20.47 20.99 3.85
C ARG A 122 -19.68 21.90 4.78
N ALA A 123 -19.28 21.40 5.95
CA ALA A 123 -18.49 22.16 6.91
C ALA A 123 -17.14 22.60 6.32
N TYR A 124 -16.47 21.72 5.57
CA TYR A 124 -15.23 22.04 4.86
C TYR A 124 -15.43 23.18 3.86
N GLY A 125 -16.46 23.11 3.02
CA GLY A 125 -16.83 24.16 2.06
C GLY A 125 -17.14 25.50 2.74
N ASP A 126 -17.93 25.48 3.82
CA ASP A 126 -18.29 26.68 4.57
C ASP A 126 -17.06 27.35 5.21
N LEU A 127 -16.10 26.57 5.72
CA LEU A 127 -14.84 27.09 6.26
C LEU A 127 -13.98 27.74 5.16
N LEU A 128 -13.89 27.12 3.98
CA LEU A 128 -13.19 27.70 2.84
C LEU A 128 -13.84 29.01 2.38
N ALA A 129 -15.18 29.07 2.34
CA ALA A 129 -15.93 30.27 1.96
C ALA A 129 -15.69 31.43 2.95
N LYS A 130 -15.40 31.13 4.22
CA LYS A 130 -14.99 32.10 5.25
C LYS A 130 -13.52 32.53 5.17
N GLY A 131 -12.79 32.11 4.14
CA GLY A 131 -11.38 32.46 3.95
C GLY A 131 -10.38 31.61 4.78
N ILE A 132 -10.84 30.57 5.45
CA ILE A 132 -9.95 29.65 6.18
C ILE A 132 -9.15 28.83 5.16
N LYS A 133 -7.83 28.80 5.33
CA LYS A 133 -6.94 28.03 4.43
C LYS A 133 -7.24 26.53 4.50
N ALA A 134 -7.07 25.85 3.37
CA ALA A 134 -7.32 24.40 3.26
C ALA A 134 -6.59 23.57 4.33
N GLU A 135 -5.38 24.00 4.72
CA GLU A 135 -4.59 23.30 5.74
C GLU A 135 -5.21 23.27 7.14
N ILE A 136 -6.05 24.26 7.46
CA ILE A 136 -6.80 24.35 8.71
C ILE A 136 -8.22 23.81 8.51
N ALA A 137 -8.88 24.19 7.41
CA ALA A 137 -10.24 23.74 7.13
C ALA A 137 -10.36 22.21 7.09
N ARG A 138 -9.33 21.49 6.62
CA ARG A 138 -9.33 20.02 6.53
C ARG A 138 -9.51 19.28 7.86
N TYR A 139 -9.41 19.95 9.01
CA TYR A 139 -9.59 19.30 10.31
C TYR A 139 -10.99 18.70 10.49
N VAL A 140 -11.97 19.15 9.70
CA VAL A 140 -13.32 18.58 9.68
C VAL A 140 -13.47 17.38 8.73
N LEU A 141 -12.47 17.10 7.88
CA LEU A 141 -12.52 15.97 6.95
C LEU A 141 -12.36 14.63 7.70
N PRO A 142 -13.14 13.60 7.35
CA PRO A 142 -13.17 12.36 8.09
C PRO A 142 -11.98 11.45 7.75
N ASN A 143 -11.72 10.49 8.62
CA ASN A 143 -10.75 9.40 8.39
C ASN A 143 -11.04 8.58 7.13
N ALA A 144 -12.31 8.50 6.73
CA ALA A 144 -12.75 7.83 5.51
C ALA A 144 -12.37 8.58 4.23
N CYS A 145 -11.96 9.85 4.32
CA CYS A 145 -11.58 10.66 3.15
C CYS A 145 -10.55 9.91 2.29
N GLU A 146 -10.77 9.89 0.99
CA GLU A 146 -9.88 9.24 0.04
C GLU A 146 -8.54 9.99 -0.04
N THR A 147 -7.48 9.24 -0.28
CA THR A 147 -6.16 9.75 -0.61
C THR A 147 -5.47 8.83 -1.60
N GLN A 148 -4.57 9.41 -2.37
CA GLN A 148 -3.62 8.71 -3.22
C GLN A 148 -2.23 8.79 -2.60
N ILE A 149 -1.49 7.70 -2.66
CA ILE A 149 -0.11 7.62 -2.18
C ILE A 149 0.73 6.76 -3.13
N ILE A 150 1.92 7.27 -3.48
CA ILE A 150 2.97 6.49 -4.12
C ILE A 150 3.88 5.96 -3.02
N CYS A 151 4.21 4.68 -3.09
CA CYS A 151 5.05 4.00 -2.13
C CYS A 151 6.14 3.21 -2.85
N THR A 152 7.40 3.39 -2.45
CA THR A 152 8.52 2.58 -2.92
C THR A 152 9.10 1.79 -1.76
N TRP A 153 9.25 0.48 -1.96
CA TRP A 153 9.78 -0.47 -0.98
C TRP A 153 10.78 -1.41 -1.64
N ASN A 154 11.79 -1.84 -0.90
CA ASN A 154 12.58 -2.99 -1.31
C ASN A 154 11.77 -4.29 -1.13
N PHE A 155 12.18 -5.39 -1.76
CA PHE A 155 11.39 -6.62 -1.73
C PHE A 155 11.30 -7.23 -0.33
N ARG A 156 12.29 -7.01 0.55
CA ARG A 156 12.21 -7.45 1.94
C ARG A 156 11.09 -6.76 2.69
N GLU A 157 10.97 -5.43 2.54
CA GLU A 157 9.89 -4.67 3.16
C GLU A 157 8.53 -5.05 2.56
N ILE A 158 8.44 -5.34 1.26
CA ILE A 158 7.20 -5.85 0.65
C ILE A 158 6.78 -7.17 1.31
N ARG A 159 7.71 -8.12 1.50
CA ARG A 159 7.42 -9.38 2.22
C ARG A 159 6.97 -9.11 3.65
N HIS A 160 7.61 -8.18 4.35
CA HIS A 160 7.23 -7.78 5.71
C HIS A 160 5.81 -7.20 5.78
N ILE A 161 5.47 -6.27 4.89
CA ILE A 161 4.15 -5.67 4.77
C ILE A 161 3.10 -6.75 4.51
N ILE A 162 3.32 -7.63 3.52
CA ILE A 162 2.39 -8.70 3.18
C ILE A 162 2.14 -9.58 4.42
N LYS A 163 3.19 -10.10 5.07
CA LYS A 163 3.05 -10.98 6.25
C LYS A 163 2.26 -10.32 7.40
N LEU A 164 2.48 -9.03 7.65
CA LEU A 164 1.77 -8.32 8.72
C LEU A 164 0.34 -7.96 8.35
N ARG A 165 0.10 -7.56 7.09
CA ARG A 165 -1.11 -6.85 6.69
C ARG A 165 -2.14 -7.72 5.99
N THR A 166 -1.78 -8.94 5.56
CA THR A 166 -2.75 -9.98 5.20
C THR A 166 -3.36 -10.68 6.43
N SER A 167 -2.81 -10.45 7.63
CA SER A 167 -3.31 -11.01 8.88
C SER A 167 -4.76 -10.64 9.18
N LYS A 168 -5.50 -11.57 9.81
CA LYS A 168 -6.88 -11.34 10.29
C LYS A 168 -6.99 -10.21 11.33
N ARG A 169 -5.88 -9.84 11.98
CA ARG A 169 -5.81 -8.74 12.96
C ARG A 169 -5.63 -7.37 12.31
N ALA A 170 -5.23 -7.31 11.04
CA ALA A 170 -5.06 -6.04 10.34
C ALA A 170 -6.41 -5.42 9.95
N LEU A 171 -6.43 -4.09 9.83
CA LEU A 171 -7.55 -3.33 9.26
C LEU A 171 -8.03 -4.01 7.97
N PRO A 172 -9.33 -4.32 7.81
CA PRO A 172 -9.80 -5.06 6.64
C PRO A 172 -9.50 -4.36 5.31
N GLU A 173 -9.53 -3.02 5.27
CA GLU A 173 -9.10 -2.24 4.10
C GLU A 173 -7.62 -2.46 3.77
N PHE A 174 -6.74 -2.46 4.78
CA PHE A 174 -5.31 -2.70 4.58
C PHE A 174 -5.07 -4.16 4.16
N ARG A 175 -5.88 -5.10 4.63
CA ARG A 175 -5.84 -6.47 4.12
C ARG A 175 -6.13 -6.52 2.63
N ALA A 176 -7.15 -5.83 2.16
CA ALA A 176 -7.47 -5.75 0.74
C ALA A 176 -6.30 -5.17 -0.08
N VAL A 177 -5.69 -4.06 0.38
CA VAL A 177 -4.50 -3.48 -0.28
C VAL A 177 -3.31 -4.44 -0.28
N ALA A 178 -3.01 -5.08 0.86
CA ALA A 178 -1.89 -6.00 1.00
C ALA A 178 -2.05 -7.25 0.13
N GLU A 179 -3.29 -7.72 -0.07
CA GLU A 179 -3.60 -8.84 -0.96
C GLU A 179 -3.36 -8.50 -2.43
N GLU A 180 -3.72 -7.28 -2.87
CA GLU A 180 -3.40 -6.84 -4.23
C GLU A 180 -1.89 -6.64 -4.42
N ILE A 181 -1.18 -6.09 -3.43
CA ILE A 181 0.29 -6.03 -3.44
C ILE A 181 0.90 -7.43 -3.54
N ARG A 182 0.36 -8.40 -2.80
CA ARG A 182 0.84 -9.79 -2.84
C ARG A 182 0.70 -10.42 -4.22
N LYS A 183 -0.44 -10.23 -4.89
CA LYS A 183 -0.67 -10.74 -6.25
C LYS A 183 0.35 -10.16 -7.23
N ILE A 184 0.50 -8.83 -7.24
CA ILE A 184 1.46 -8.14 -8.11
C ILE A 184 2.90 -8.59 -7.80
N ALA A 185 3.26 -8.71 -6.52
CA ALA A 185 4.59 -9.13 -6.09
C ALA A 185 4.95 -10.54 -6.63
N LYS A 186 4.00 -11.48 -6.56
CA LYS A 186 4.18 -12.83 -7.12
C LYS A 186 4.37 -12.84 -8.64
N GLU A 187 3.76 -11.91 -9.35
CA GLU A 187 3.92 -11.78 -10.80
C GLU A 187 5.30 -11.20 -11.18
N ILE A 188 5.80 -10.19 -10.44
CA ILE A 188 7.05 -9.51 -10.81
C ILE A 188 8.33 -10.23 -10.36
N ALA A 189 8.28 -11.04 -9.30
CA ALA A 189 9.45 -11.76 -8.78
C ALA A 189 9.03 -13.07 -8.07
N PRO A 190 8.63 -14.10 -8.85
CA PRO A 190 8.07 -15.34 -8.30
C PRO A 190 9.00 -16.06 -7.31
N GLN A 191 10.32 -16.12 -7.54
CA GLN A 191 11.27 -16.76 -6.63
C GLN A 191 11.43 -16.01 -5.30
N VAL A 192 10.98 -14.75 -5.23
CA VAL A 192 11.05 -13.93 -4.01
C VAL A 192 9.75 -14.03 -3.21
N PHE A 193 8.61 -14.25 -3.87
CA PHE A 193 7.28 -14.11 -3.25
C PHE A 193 6.41 -15.38 -3.32
N ALA A 194 6.88 -16.48 -3.93
CA ALA A 194 6.09 -17.71 -4.10
C ALA A 194 5.54 -18.29 -2.80
N ASP A 195 6.29 -18.19 -1.70
CA ASP A 195 5.93 -18.73 -0.37
C ASP A 195 4.92 -17.90 0.44
N LEU A 196 4.44 -16.77 -0.08
CA LEU A 196 3.52 -15.85 0.63
C LEU A 196 2.04 -16.02 0.31
#